data_AF-A0A834K6J3-F1
#
_entry.id   AF-A0A834K6J3-F1
#
_cell.length_a   1.000
_cell.length_b   1.000
_cell.length_c   1.000
_cell.angle_alpha   90.00
_cell.angle_beta   90.00
_cell.angle_gamma   90.00
#
_symmetry.space_group_name_H-M   'P 1'
#
loop_
_entity.id
_entity.type
_entity.pdbx_description
1 polymer ?
#
loop_
_entity_poly.entity_id
_entity_poly.type
_entity_poly.pdbx_seq_one_letter_code
_entity_poly.pdbx_strand_id
1 'polypeptide(L)'
;MALSIIAIIVGFIRVQSLKFKAEEQSDLNDILLRVSAFGLFVYAVFSVIAGSLAAFTHEPNLLVMVTGLLSVAQVVLQMLFIADVSRRRVHLPEHDRSKPGRQVVTFLLICNVTMWVIYTFEMQKVIANPVQLDFYGFLAWAIVQRVTLPLCIFHRFHSAVTLAEIWKTSYKARLE
;
A
#
# COMPACT_ATOMS: atom_id res chain seq x y z
N MET A 1 3.84 6.94 5.08
CA MET A 1 4.39 6.18 3.94
C MET A 1 5.84 5.74 4.17
N ALA A 2 6.77 6.65 4.49
CA ALA A 2 8.17 6.28 4.75
C ALA A 2 8.34 5.19 5.83
N LEU A 3 7.64 5.31 6.97
CA LEU A 3 7.62 4.27 8.01
C LEU A 3 7.12 2.92 7.50
N SER A 4 6.12 2.93 6.61
CA SER A 4 5.59 1.70 5.99
C SER A 4 6.62 1.06 5.06
N ILE A 5 7.40 1.87 4.30
CA ILE A 5 8.51 1.36 3.48
C ILE A 5 9.57 0.69 4.35
N ILE A 6 9.99 1.35 5.43
CA ILE A 6 10.98 0.79 6.37
C ILE A 6 10.44 -0.50 6.98
N ALA A 7 9.17 -0.51 7.40
CA ALA A 7 8.52 -1.70 7.93
C ALA A 7 8.46 -2.84 6.90
N ILE A 8 8.20 -2.55 5.62
CA ILE A 8 8.22 -3.56 4.54
C ILE A 8 9.62 -4.16 4.39
N ILE A 9 10.67 -3.34 4.38
CA ILE A 9 12.05 -3.81 4.30
C ILE A 9 12.39 -4.71 5.50
N VAL A 10 12.07 -4.29 6.72
CA VAL A 10 12.23 -5.11 7.93
C VAL A 10 11.39 -6.39 7.82
N GLY A 11 10.19 -6.29 7.25
CA GLY A 11 9.29 -7.41 6.99
C GLY A 11 9.93 -8.47 6.10
N PHE A 12 10.49 -8.09 4.96
CA PHE A 12 11.19 -9.00 4.07
C PHE A 12 12.32 -9.74 4.79
N ILE A 13 13.14 -9.03 5.57
CA ILE A 13 14.23 -9.65 6.34
C ILE A 13 13.67 -10.66 7.36
N ARG A 14 12.60 -10.31 8.08
CA ARG A 14 12.01 -11.18 9.12
C ARG A 14 11.28 -12.39 8.56
N VAL A 15 10.68 -12.26 7.39
CA VAL A 15 9.86 -13.29 6.75
C VAL A 15 10.73 -14.33 5.99
N GLN A 16 12.00 -14.03 5.72
CA GLN A 16 12.96 -14.97 5.13
C GLN A 16 13.10 -16.29 5.92
N SER A 17 12.85 -16.29 7.23
CA SER A 17 12.92 -17.52 8.05
C SER A 17 11.71 -18.45 7.88
N LEU A 18 10.65 -18.01 7.20
CA LEU A 18 9.44 -18.80 6.93
C LEU A 18 9.59 -19.63 5.66
N LYS A 19 9.07 -20.87 5.67
CA LYS A 19 9.11 -21.76 4.50
C LYS A 19 8.12 -21.30 3.43
N PHE A 20 8.56 -21.36 2.18
CA PHE A 20 7.74 -21.07 1.00
C PHE A 20 6.90 -22.30 0.61
N LYS A 21 5.60 -22.12 0.41
CA LYS A 21 4.65 -23.15 -0.02
C LYS A 21 3.91 -22.64 -1.26
N ALA A 22 4.14 -23.29 -2.40
CA ALA A 22 3.70 -22.81 -3.71
C ALA A 22 2.17 -22.94 -3.96
N GLU A 23 1.49 -23.80 -3.21
CA GLU A 23 0.22 -24.42 -3.62
C GLU A 23 -1.07 -23.72 -3.13
N GLU A 24 -0.99 -22.63 -2.36
CA GLU A 24 -2.14 -22.06 -1.62
C GLU A 24 -2.39 -20.56 -1.90
N GLN A 25 -2.24 -20.08 -3.15
CA GLN A 25 -2.56 -18.68 -3.49
C GLN A 25 -3.87 -18.57 -4.28
N SER A 26 -4.75 -17.65 -3.88
CA SER A 26 -5.92 -17.26 -4.68
C SER A 26 -5.49 -16.25 -5.74
N ASP A 27 -5.50 -16.67 -7.02
CA ASP A 27 -5.16 -15.82 -8.16
C ASP A 27 -6.01 -14.53 -8.23
N LEU A 28 -7.24 -14.59 -7.73
CA LEU A 28 -8.15 -13.45 -7.66
C LEU A 28 -7.58 -12.32 -6.80
N ASN A 29 -7.02 -12.63 -5.62
CA ASN A 29 -6.46 -11.61 -4.73
C ASN A 29 -5.28 -10.89 -5.39
N ASP A 30 -4.44 -11.62 -6.14
CA ASP A 30 -3.30 -11.05 -6.85
C ASP A 30 -3.73 -10.15 -8.01
N ILE A 31 -4.80 -10.52 -8.72
CA ILE A 31 -5.39 -9.71 -9.79
C ILE A 31 -6.00 -8.44 -9.21
N LEU A 32 -6.80 -8.55 -8.15
CA LEU A 32 -7.44 -7.41 -7.50
C LEU A 32 -6.41 -6.42 -6.94
N LEU A 33 -5.31 -6.91 -6.35
CA LEU A 33 -4.23 -6.05 -5.85
C LEU A 33 -3.54 -5.28 -6.98
N ARG A 34 -3.31 -5.93 -8.14
CA ARG A 34 -2.70 -5.31 -9.33
C ARG A 34 -3.61 -4.28 -9.99
N VAL A 35 -4.87 -4.63 -10.22
CA VAL A 35 -5.85 -3.73 -10.86
C VAL A 35 -6.11 -2.50 -9.99
N SER A 36 -6.21 -2.69 -8.67
CA SER A 36 -6.42 -1.57 -7.75
C SER A 36 -5.20 -0.63 -7.64
N ALA A 37 -3.98 -1.15 -7.75
CA ALA A 37 -2.76 -0.34 -7.75
C ALA A 37 -2.64 0.60 -8.96
N PHE A 38 -3.26 0.25 -10.10
CA PHE A 38 -3.27 1.09 -11.28
C PHE A 38 -3.82 2.49 -11.00
N GLY A 39 -4.94 2.60 -10.28
CA GLY A 39 -5.53 3.89 -9.95
C GLY A 39 -4.60 4.75 -9.09
N LEU A 40 -3.84 4.14 -8.19
CA LEU A 40 -2.87 4.83 -7.35
C LEU A 40 -1.66 5.30 -8.17
N PHE A 41 -1.18 4.52 -9.13
CA PHE A 41 -0.12 4.96 -10.04
C PHE A 41 -0.55 6.13 -10.91
N VAL A 42 -1.76 6.10 -11.47
CA VAL A 42 -2.30 7.23 -12.23
C VAL A 42 -2.37 8.47 -11.35
N TYR A 43 -2.98 8.38 -10.16
CA TYR A 43 -3.06 9.51 -9.23
C TYR A 43 -1.68 10.07 -8.85
N ALA A 44 -0.71 9.20 -8.59
CA ALA A 44 0.65 9.59 -8.23
C ALA A 44 1.39 10.27 -9.38
N VAL A 45 1.26 9.76 -10.62
CA VAL A 45 1.88 10.37 -11.81
C VAL A 45 1.36 11.79 -12.02
N PHE A 46 0.03 11.98 -12.01
CA PHE A 46 -0.54 13.32 -12.15
C PHE A 46 -0.10 14.27 -11.03
N SER A 47 0.00 13.77 -9.79
CA SER A 47 0.49 14.54 -8.64
C SER A 47 1.97 14.92 -8.79
N VAL A 48 2.83 14.00 -9.22
CA VAL A 48 4.26 14.26 -9.46
C VAL A 48 4.46 15.30 -10.56
N ILE A 49 3.70 15.20 -11.66
CA ILE A 49 3.76 16.17 -12.75
C ILE A 49 3.39 17.57 -12.22
N ALA A 50 2.26 17.71 -11.51
CA ALA A 50 1.84 19.00 -10.95
C ALA A 50 2.84 19.56 -9.93
N GLY A 51 3.43 18.71 -9.09
CA GLY A 51 4.46 19.12 -8.14
C GLY A 51 5.77 19.54 -8.81
N SER A 52 6.18 18.91 -9.90
CA SER A 52 7.52 19.04 -10.49
C SER A 52 7.86 20.44 -11.02
N LEU A 53 6.89 21.16 -11.59
CA LEU A 53 7.14 22.43 -12.30
C LEU A 53 7.57 23.58 -11.38
N ALA A 54 7.23 23.52 -10.10
CA ALA A 54 7.60 24.52 -9.11
C ALA A 54 8.14 23.90 -7.81
N ALA A 55 8.67 22.67 -7.90
CA ALA A 55 9.13 21.92 -6.73
C ALA A 55 10.27 22.61 -5.97
N PHE A 56 11.10 23.40 -6.64
CA PHE A 56 12.25 24.07 -6.00
C PHE A 56 11.96 25.50 -5.57
N THR A 57 10.74 26.00 -5.82
CA THR A 57 10.35 27.38 -5.50
C THR A 57 9.23 27.44 -4.46
N HIS A 58 8.35 26.43 -4.41
CA HIS A 58 7.23 26.37 -3.46
C HIS A 58 7.23 25.05 -2.69
N GLU A 59 7.27 25.14 -1.35
CA GLU A 59 7.27 23.96 -0.46
C GLU A 59 6.08 23.00 -0.69
N PRO A 60 4.84 23.45 -0.93
CA PRO A 60 3.72 22.55 -1.20
C PRO A 60 3.93 21.69 -2.46
N ASN A 61 4.55 22.25 -3.50
CA ASN A 61 4.83 21.54 -4.75
C ASN A 61 5.89 20.45 -4.53
N LEU A 62 6.94 20.75 -3.76
CA LEU A 62 7.93 19.77 -3.34
C LEU A 62 7.29 18.62 -2.56
N LEU A 63 6.43 18.95 -1.59
CA LEU A 63 5.74 17.96 -0.76
C LEU A 63 4.83 17.05 -1.59
N VAL A 64 4.07 17.59 -2.54
CA VAL A 64 3.22 16.81 -3.44
C VAL A 64 4.06 15.89 -4.34
N MET A 65 5.16 16.40 -4.90
CA MET A 65 6.06 15.61 -5.73
C MET A 65 6.69 14.45 -4.94
N VAL A 66 7.28 14.74 -3.78
CA VAL A 66 7.92 13.74 -2.91
C VAL A 66 6.90 12.72 -2.41
N THR A 67 5.71 13.16 -2.02
CA THR A 67 4.64 12.25 -1.58
C THR A 67 4.18 11.35 -2.72
N GLY A 68 4.07 11.86 -3.95
CA GLY A 68 3.76 11.07 -5.14
C GLY A 68 4.80 9.97 -5.39
N LEU A 69 6.10 10.33 -5.38
CA LEU A 69 7.20 9.38 -5.56
C LEU A 69 7.24 8.32 -4.45
N LEU A 70 7.11 8.74 -3.19
CA LEU A 70 7.04 7.83 -2.05
C LEU A 70 5.82 6.91 -2.12
N SER A 71 4.69 7.39 -2.64
CA SER A 71 3.47 6.58 -2.82
C SER A 71 3.70 5.45 -3.82
N VAL A 72 4.34 5.74 -4.95
CA VAL A 72 4.68 4.71 -5.96
C VAL A 72 5.61 3.67 -5.35
N ALA A 73 6.72 4.11 -4.74
CA ALA A 73 7.68 3.19 -4.13
C ALA A 73 7.03 2.33 -3.03
N GLN A 74 6.21 2.95 -2.16
CA GLN A 74 5.55 2.26 -1.06
C GLN A 74 4.57 1.20 -1.56
N VAL A 75 3.79 1.49 -2.60
CA VAL A 75 2.80 0.53 -3.13
C VAL A 75 3.46 -0.61 -3.87
N VAL A 76 4.48 -0.35 -4.69
CA VAL A 76 5.24 -1.41 -5.37
C VAL A 76 5.86 -2.35 -4.35
N LEU A 77 6.58 -1.82 -3.35
CA LEU A 77 7.20 -2.63 -2.30
C LEU A 77 6.16 -3.41 -1.50
N GLN A 78 5.01 -2.82 -1.19
CA GLN A 78 3.96 -3.48 -0.44
C GLN A 78 3.32 -4.63 -1.23
N MET A 79 3.08 -4.44 -2.53
CA MET A 79 2.54 -5.50 -3.38
C MET A 79 3.49 -6.69 -3.46
N LEU A 80 4.79 -6.43 -3.65
CA LEU A 80 5.81 -7.48 -3.64
C LEU A 80 5.86 -8.20 -2.29
N PHE A 81 5.76 -7.46 -1.19
CA PHE A 81 5.75 -8.05 0.14
C PHE A 81 4.54 -8.93 0.39
N ILE A 82 3.34 -8.45 0.03
CA ILE A 82 2.10 -9.23 0.15
C ILE A 82 2.18 -10.51 -0.67
N ALA A 83 2.68 -10.43 -1.91
CA ALA A 83 2.83 -11.59 -2.79
C ALA A 83 3.85 -12.63 -2.29
N ASP A 84 4.93 -12.19 -1.62
CA ASP A 84 5.91 -13.09 -1.01
C ASP A 84 5.37 -13.73 0.28
N VAL A 85 4.84 -12.92 1.20
CA VAL A 85 4.39 -13.41 2.51
C VAL A 85 3.12 -14.26 2.40
N SER A 86 2.26 -14.04 1.39
CA SER A 86 1.08 -14.87 1.15
C SER A 86 1.44 -16.34 0.89
N ARG A 87 2.63 -16.59 0.31
CA ARG A 87 3.17 -17.93 -0.01
C ARG A 87 4.01 -18.52 1.12
N ARG A 88 4.18 -17.83 2.24
CA ARG A 88 5.02 -18.30 3.35
C ARG A 88 4.19 -18.73 4.55
N ARG A 89 4.66 -19.76 5.26
CA ARG A 89 4.01 -20.33 6.46
C ARG A 89 5.02 -20.66 7.54
N VAL A 90 4.58 -20.55 8.80
CA VAL A 90 5.31 -21.11 9.95
C VAL A 90 5.26 -22.64 9.86
N HIS A 91 6.43 -23.28 9.94
CA HIS A 91 6.56 -24.73 9.85
C HIS A 91 7.35 -25.35 11.01
N LEU A 92 8.20 -24.58 11.72
CA LEU A 92 8.94 -25.10 12.87
C LEU A 92 8.20 -24.81 14.18
N PRO A 93 8.18 -25.75 15.16
CA PRO A 93 7.61 -25.54 16.49
C PRO A 93 8.20 -24.34 17.24
N GLU A 94 9.49 -24.05 17.05
CA GLU A 94 10.16 -22.88 17.65
C GLU A 94 9.68 -21.53 17.09
N HIS A 95 9.24 -21.52 15.82
CA HIS A 95 8.66 -20.34 15.17
C HIS A 95 7.19 -20.11 15.55
N ASP A 96 6.52 -21.11 16.15
CA ASP A 96 5.18 -20.95 16.70
C ASP A 96 5.20 -20.09 17.99
N ARG A 97 6.33 -20.10 18.72
CA ARG A 97 6.56 -19.19 19.86
C ARG A 97 7.01 -17.79 19.46
N SER A 98 7.93 -17.65 18.49
CA SER A 98 8.51 -16.35 18.11
C SER A 98 7.73 -15.57 17.06
N LYS A 99 6.93 -16.26 16.21
CA LYS A 99 6.05 -15.69 15.18
C LYS A 99 6.74 -14.60 14.35
N PRO A 100 7.84 -14.94 13.65
CA PRO A 100 8.70 -13.97 12.98
C PRO A 100 7.91 -13.20 11.91
N GLY A 101 8.01 -11.86 11.93
CA GLY A 101 7.30 -10.99 10.98
C GLY A 101 5.87 -10.62 11.38
N ARG A 102 5.26 -11.26 12.39
CA ARG A 102 3.84 -11.01 12.75
C ARG A 102 3.59 -9.57 13.17
N GLN A 103 4.50 -8.98 13.96
CA GLN A 103 4.40 -7.59 14.39
C GLN A 103 4.46 -6.61 13.21
N VAL A 104 5.29 -6.91 12.20
CA VAL A 104 5.39 -6.11 10.98
C VAL A 104 4.10 -6.18 10.18
N VAL A 105 3.54 -7.38 10.00
CA VAL A 105 2.25 -7.56 9.32
C VAL A 105 1.13 -6.80 10.04
N THR A 106 1.08 -6.85 11.38
CA THR A 106 0.12 -6.06 12.17
C THR A 106 0.30 -4.56 11.95
N PHE A 107 1.55 -4.06 11.99
CA PHE A 107 1.82 -2.64 11.77
C PHE A 107 1.40 -2.18 10.37
N LEU A 108 1.72 -2.97 9.33
CA LEU A 108 1.33 -2.68 7.96
C LEU A 108 -0.19 -2.72 7.78
N LEU A 109 -0.89 -3.64 8.44
CA LEU A 109 -2.36 -3.69 8.45
C LEU A 109 -2.93 -2.37 9.00
N ILE A 110 -2.47 -1.94 10.17
CA ILE A 110 -2.91 -0.68 10.78
C ILE A 110 -2.62 0.50 9.84
N CYS A 111 -1.41 0.56 9.27
CA CYS A 111 -1.06 1.62 8.30
C CYS A 111 -2.03 1.67 7.12
N ASN A 112 -2.45 0.52 6.57
CA ASN A 112 -3.38 0.47 5.46
C ASN A 112 -4.79 0.89 5.85
N VAL A 113 -5.28 0.49 7.04
CA VAL A 113 -6.56 0.96 7.57
C VAL A 113 -6.55 2.47 7.76
N THR A 114 -5.49 3.02 8.35
CA THR A 114 -5.35 4.48 8.52
C THR A 114 -5.35 5.21 7.18
N MET A 115 -4.57 4.73 6.20
CA MET A 115 -4.58 5.32 4.86
C MET A 115 -5.95 5.18 4.18
N TRP A 116 -6.61 4.04 4.30
CA TRP A 116 -7.95 3.84 3.77
C TRP A 116 -8.96 4.87 4.31
N VAL A 117 -8.93 5.13 5.63
CA VAL A 117 -9.76 6.16 6.27
C VAL A 117 -9.44 7.54 5.69
N ILE A 118 -8.16 7.92 5.61
CA ILE A 118 -7.74 9.23 5.05
C ILE A 118 -8.23 9.39 3.59
N TYR A 119 -8.06 8.36 2.76
CA TYR A 119 -8.50 8.42 1.36
C TYR A 119 -10.02 8.51 1.23
N THR A 120 -10.76 7.89 2.16
CA THR A 120 -12.22 7.89 2.15
C THR A 120 -12.79 9.23 2.58
N PHE A 121 -12.26 9.87 3.62
CA PHE A 121 -12.87 11.06 4.22
C PHE A 121 -12.22 12.39 3.82
N GLU A 122 -10.90 12.42 3.61
CA GLU A 122 -10.18 13.67 3.33
C GLU A 122 -9.88 13.85 1.84
N MET A 123 -9.38 12.81 1.18
CA MET A 123 -8.89 12.95 -0.19
C MET A 123 -9.99 13.09 -1.25
N GLN A 124 -11.26 12.81 -0.91
CA GLN A 124 -12.39 12.98 -1.84
C GLN A 124 -12.72 14.45 -2.16
N LYS A 125 -12.24 15.38 -1.34
CA LYS A 125 -12.46 16.81 -1.54
C LYS A 125 -11.49 17.30 -2.61
N VAL A 126 -12.00 17.66 -3.79
CA VAL A 126 -11.14 18.15 -4.88
C VAL A 126 -10.29 19.35 -4.46
N ILE A 127 -10.89 20.23 -3.65
CA ILE A 127 -10.29 21.45 -3.09
C ILE A 127 -9.17 21.15 -2.07
N ALA A 128 -9.10 19.93 -1.52
CA ALA A 128 -8.04 19.53 -0.59
C ALA A 128 -6.66 19.37 -1.26
N ASN A 129 -6.58 19.53 -2.58
CA ASN A 129 -5.37 19.34 -3.38
C ASN A 129 -5.07 20.63 -4.20
N PRO A 130 -4.65 21.73 -3.54
CA PRO A 130 -4.50 23.04 -4.17
C PRO A 130 -3.45 23.04 -5.27
N VAL A 131 -2.30 22.39 -5.08
CA VAL A 131 -1.23 22.32 -6.09
C VAL A 131 -1.72 21.71 -7.40
N GLN A 132 -2.46 20.60 -7.32
CA GLN A 132 -2.98 19.93 -8.50
C GLN A 132 -4.16 20.70 -9.12
N LEU A 133 -4.98 21.36 -8.29
CA LEU A 133 -6.09 22.18 -8.75
C LEU A 133 -5.61 23.43 -9.49
N ASP A 134 -4.59 24.10 -9.00
CA ASP A 134 -3.98 25.27 -9.64
C ASP A 134 -3.29 24.89 -10.95
N PHE A 135 -2.70 23.69 -11.02
CA PHE A 135 -2.00 23.23 -12.20
C PHE A 135 -2.93 22.73 -13.32
N TYR A 136 -3.87 21.83 -13.02
CA TYR A 136 -4.75 21.21 -14.01
C TYR A 136 -6.08 21.96 -14.21
N GLY A 137 -6.44 22.84 -13.28
CA GLY A 137 -7.79 23.40 -13.18
C GLY A 137 -8.79 22.42 -12.57
N PHE A 138 -9.93 22.97 -12.14
CA PHE A 138 -10.96 22.22 -11.41
C PHE A 138 -11.49 20.99 -12.17
N LEU A 139 -11.88 21.17 -13.44
CA LEU A 139 -12.58 20.12 -14.19
C LEU A 139 -11.69 18.90 -14.47
N ALA A 140 -10.48 19.14 -14.99
CA ALA A 140 -9.54 18.05 -15.31
C ALA A 140 -9.14 17.28 -14.05
N TRP A 141 -8.82 18.00 -12.96
CA TRP A 141 -8.44 17.37 -11.71
C TRP A 141 -9.59 16.61 -11.04
N ALA A 142 -10.82 17.14 -11.11
CA ALA A 142 -12.00 16.45 -10.62
C ALA A 142 -12.24 15.12 -11.35
N ILE A 143 -12.03 15.07 -12.67
CA ILE A 143 -12.15 13.83 -13.45
C ILE A 143 -11.10 12.82 -13.00
N VAL A 144 -9.83 13.22 -12.89
CA VAL A 144 -8.75 12.34 -12.41
C VAL A 144 -9.11 11.76 -11.05
N GLN A 145 -9.47 12.60 -10.07
CA GLN A 145 -9.86 12.14 -8.74
C GLN A 145 -11.04 11.18 -8.74
N ARG A 146 -12.10 11.48 -9.49
CA ARG A 146 -13.31 10.64 -9.55
C ARG A 146 -13.04 9.25 -10.11
N VAL A 147 -12.05 9.12 -11.00
CA VAL A 147 -11.64 7.83 -11.57
C VAL A 147 -10.65 7.11 -10.63
N THR A 148 -9.65 7.81 -10.11
CA THR A 148 -8.54 7.16 -9.40
C THR A 148 -8.80 6.90 -7.92
N LEU A 149 -9.54 7.78 -7.23
CA LEU A 149 -9.73 7.66 -5.78
C LEU A 149 -10.49 6.40 -5.36
N PRO A 150 -11.57 5.96 -6.04
CA PRO A 150 -12.23 4.70 -5.71
C PRO A 150 -11.27 3.50 -5.75
N LEU A 151 -10.39 3.47 -6.75
CA LEU A 151 -9.36 2.43 -6.87
C LEU A 151 -8.31 2.53 -5.77
N CYS A 152 -7.87 3.74 -5.40
CA CYS A 152 -6.94 3.94 -4.28
C CYS A 152 -7.54 3.47 -2.95
N ILE A 153 -8.79 3.83 -2.68
CA ILE A 153 -9.55 3.41 -1.50
C ILE A 153 -9.64 1.89 -1.48
N PHE A 154 -10.06 1.28 -2.59
CA PHE A 154 -10.16 -0.17 -2.71
C PHE A 154 -8.80 -0.86 -2.53
N HIS A 155 -7.72 -0.32 -3.09
CA HIS A 155 -6.37 -0.86 -2.93
C HIS A 155 -5.94 -0.92 -1.46
N ARG A 156 -6.15 0.17 -0.70
CA ARG A 156 -5.80 0.25 0.72
C ARG A 156 -6.65 -0.70 1.57
N PHE A 157 -7.95 -0.74 1.30
CA PHE A 157 -8.88 -1.65 1.97
C PHE A 157 -8.51 -3.12 1.70
N HIS A 158 -8.36 -3.49 0.43
CA HIS A 158 -8.05 -4.85 0.04
C HIS A 158 -6.69 -5.29 0.59
N SER A 159 -5.67 -4.43 0.53
CA SER A 159 -4.37 -4.69 1.14
C SER A 159 -4.45 -4.96 2.65
N ALA A 160 -5.28 -4.22 3.39
CA ALA A 160 -5.50 -4.45 4.82
C ALA A 160 -6.16 -5.81 5.07
N VAL A 161 -7.17 -6.17 4.29
CA VAL A 161 -7.85 -7.47 4.36
C VAL A 161 -6.88 -8.61 4.05
N THR A 162 -6.09 -8.50 2.99
CA THR A 162 -5.09 -9.53 2.64
C THR A 162 -4.06 -9.69 3.76
N LEU A 163 -3.57 -8.59 4.35
CA LEU A 163 -2.64 -8.64 5.48
C LEU A 163 -3.29 -9.27 6.73
N ALA A 164 -4.57 -9.03 6.98
CA ALA A 164 -5.31 -9.67 8.07
C ALA A 164 -5.42 -11.19 7.86
N GLU A 165 -5.72 -11.62 6.64
CA GLU A 165 -5.74 -13.04 6.28
C GLU A 165 -4.36 -13.68 6.40
N ILE A 166 -3.29 -13.01 5.94
CA ILE A 166 -1.89 -13.47 6.13
C ILE A 166 -1.59 -13.63 7.62
N TRP A 167 -1.97 -12.65 8.45
CA TRP A 167 -1.76 -12.68 9.90
C TRP A 167 -2.50 -13.84 10.57
N LYS A 168 -3.67 -14.20 10.08
CA LYS A 168 -4.47 -15.32 10.61
C LYS A 168 -3.95 -16.68 10.13
N THR A 169 -3.67 -16.81 8.84
CA THR A 169 -3.32 -18.09 8.19
C THR A 169 -1.87 -18.49 8.38
N SER A 170 -0.94 -17.52 8.42
CA SER A 170 0.49 -17.81 8.48
C SER A 170 0.99 -18.20 9.88
N TYR A 171 0.20 -17.90 10.92
CA TYR A 171 0.60 -18.09 12.34
C TYR A 171 -0.40 -18.92 13.16
N LYS A 172 -1.28 -19.69 12.50
CA LYS A 172 -2.11 -20.70 13.15
C LYS A 172 -1.40 -22.05 12.98
N ALA A 173 -0.97 -22.66 14.09
CA ALA A 173 -0.46 -24.03 14.06
C ALA A 173 -1.55 -24.95 13.49
N ARG A 174 -1.31 -25.58 12.34
CA ARG A 174 -2.06 -26.79 11.98
C ARG A 174 -1.50 -27.87 12.91
N LEU A 175 -2.29 -28.23 13.92
CA LEU A 175 -2.13 -29.52 14.58
C LEU A 175 -2.40 -30.56 13.47
N GLU A 176 -1.34 -31.11 12.89
CA GLU A 176 -1.40 -32.40 12.21
C GLU A 176 -1.25 -33.51 13.25
#